data_AF-A0A960Q329-F1
#
_entry.id   AF-A0A960Q329-F1
#
_cell.length_a   1.000
_cell.length_b   1.000
_cell.length_c   1.000
_cell.angle_alpha   90.00
_cell.angle_beta   90.00
_cell.angle_gamma   90.00
#
_symmetry.space_group_name_H-M   'P 1'
#
loop_
_entity.id
_entity.type
_entity.pdbx_description
1 polymer ?
#
loop_
_entity_poly.entity_id
_entity_poly.type
_entity_poly.pdbx_seq_one_letter_code
_entity_poly.pdbx_strand_id
1 'polypeptide(L)'
;MSALGNQLFAALERYRPDSYRAGKALEKRERWATIGFIELQAGLEERLRRNRLPDRLLEKPSKRDLAGSEASLRGLESLRMYSGGAIPFDDLLLVVDTEELTPEQVAERLIEELGLPCRSG
;
A
#
# COMPACT_ATOMS: atom_id res chain seq x y z
N MET A 1 -6.04 -21.11 14.65
CA MET A 1 -6.32 -19.70 14.27
C MET A 1 -5.25 -18.85 14.92
N SER A 2 -4.46 -18.09 14.14
CA SER A 2 -3.45 -17.21 14.75
C SER A 2 -4.13 -16.03 15.44
N ALA A 3 -3.57 -15.56 16.56
CA ALA A 3 -4.12 -14.45 17.34
C ALA A 3 -4.33 -13.19 16.48
N LEU A 4 -3.43 -12.96 15.52
CA LEU A 4 -3.49 -11.84 14.57
C LEU A 4 -4.71 -11.91 13.64
N GLY A 5 -5.08 -13.12 13.17
CA GLY A 5 -6.23 -13.31 12.29
C GLY A 5 -7.56 -12.97 12.96
N ASN A 6 -7.67 -13.27 14.26
CA ASN A 6 -8.87 -12.95 15.05
C ASN A 6 -8.97 -11.45 15.37
N GLN A 7 -7.84 -10.77 15.57
CA GLN A 7 -7.80 -9.31 15.81
C GLN A 7 -8.18 -8.51 14.57
N LEU A 8 -7.69 -8.91 13.39
CA LEU A 8 -8.05 -8.30 12.11
C LEU A 8 -9.57 -8.42 11.83
N PHE A 9 -10.15 -9.60 12.05
CA PHE A 9 -11.58 -9.81 11.83
C PHE A 9 -12.43 -8.95 12.76
N ALA A 10 -12.06 -8.87 14.05
CA ALA A 10 -12.76 -8.03 15.03
C ALA A 10 -12.59 -6.51 14.79
N ALA A 11 -11.47 -6.06 14.22
CA ALA A 11 -11.27 -4.67 13.81
C ALA A 11 -12.13 -4.32 12.58
N LEU A 12 -12.19 -5.24 11.60
CA LEU A 12 -12.97 -5.06 10.39
C LEU A 12 -14.49 -5.18 10.61
N GLU A 13 -14.98 -6.05 11.51
CA GLU A 13 -16.42 -6.12 11.82
C GLU A 13 -16.95 -4.85 12.50
N ARG A 14 -16.11 -4.17 13.30
CA ARG A 14 -16.45 -2.87 13.91
C ARG A 14 -16.53 -1.75 12.88
N TYR A 15 -15.86 -1.91 11.73
CA TYR A 15 -15.87 -0.95 10.64
C TYR A 15 -16.69 -1.53 9.48
N ARG A 16 -18.02 -1.34 9.51
CA ARG A 16 -18.88 -1.49 8.32
C ARG A 16 -18.90 -0.17 7.56
N PRO A 17 -18.04 0.05 6.55
CA PRO A 17 -18.29 1.13 5.61
C PRO A 17 -19.36 0.65 4.63
N ASP A 18 -20.31 1.52 4.31
CA ASP A 18 -21.31 1.33 3.24
C ASP A 18 -20.70 1.20 1.83
N SER A 19 -19.39 0.93 1.71
CA SER A 19 -18.71 0.71 0.45
C SER A 19 -18.66 -0.79 0.11
N TYR A 20 -19.71 -1.18 -0.62
CA TYR A 20 -19.98 -2.44 -1.33
C TYR A 20 -18.78 -3.17 -2.01
N ARG A 21 -17.59 -2.57 -2.08
CA ARG A 21 -16.37 -3.20 -2.65
C ARG A 21 -15.49 -3.91 -1.63
N ALA A 22 -15.48 -3.51 -0.35
CA ALA A 22 -14.75 -4.23 0.70
C ALA A 22 -15.45 -5.56 1.06
N GLY A 23 -16.79 -5.56 1.07
CA GLY A 23 -17.59 -6.73 1.43
C GLY A 23 -17.36 -7.95 0.52
N LYS A 24 -17.22 -7.76 -0.80
CA LYS A 24 -16.97 -8.87 -1.73
C LYS A 24 -15.59 -9.50 -1.62
N ALA A 25 -14.58 -8.78 -1.13
CA ALA A 25 -13.28 -9.36 -0.84
C ALA A 25 -13.31 -10.19 0.46
N LEU A 26 -14.20 -9.84 1.39
CA LEU A 26 -14.34 -10.48 2.69
C LEU A 26 -15.14 -11.78 2.63
N GLU A 27 -16.18 -11.86 1.79
CA GLU A 27 -17.10 -13.00 1.69
C GLU A 27 -16.46 -14.31 1.18
N LYS A 28 -15.25 -14.24 0.61
CA LYS A 28 -14.56 -15.38 -0.02
C LYS A 28 -13.35 -15.91 0.77
N ARG A 29 -13.34 -15.74 2.10
CA ARG A 29 -12.14 -15.90 2.96
C ARG A 29 -12.20 -16.97 4.05
N GLU A 30 -13.03 -18.00 3.89
CA GLU A 30 -12.94 -19.22 4.72
C GLU A 30 -11.62 -20.02 4.52
N ARG A 31 -10.61 -19.47 3.81
CA ARG A 31 -9.30 -20.08 3.58
C ARG A 31 -8.13 -19.08 3.70
N TRP A 32 -7.58 -18.97 4.91
CA TRP A 32 -6.15 -18.89 5.28
C TRP A 32 -5.21 -17.77 4.79
N ALA A 33 -5.67 -16.54 4.54
CA ALA A 33 -4.74 -15.44 4.22
C ALA A 33 -4.70 -14.34 5.29
N THR A 34 -3.56 -14.27 6.00
CA THR A 34 -3.18 -13.11 6.82
C THR A 34 -3.08 -11.86 5.92
N ILE A 35 -3.69 -10.75 6.33
CA ILE A 35 -3.53 -9.44 5.67
C ILE A 35 -2.77 -8.53 6.63
N GLY A 36 -1.75 -7.85 6.11
CA GLY A 36 -1.21 -6.61 6.67
C GLY A 36 -1.52 -5.44 5.73
N PHE A 37 -1.62 -4.23 6.28
CA PHE A 37 -1.73 -2.99 5.52
C PHE A 37 -0.37 -2.31 5.50
N ILE A 38 0.00 -1.75 4.36
CA ILE A 38 1.28 -1.09 4.17
C ILE A 38 1.02 0.27 3.56
N GLU A 39 1.61 1.30 4.14
CA GLU A 39 1.61 2.65 3.59
C GLU A 39 3.02 3.03 3.14
N LEU A 40 3.20 3.20 1.83
CA LEU A 40 4.47 3.61 1.25
C LEU A 40 4.47 5.12 1.06
N GLN A 41 5.36 5.80 1.78
CA GLN A 41 5.49 7.25 1.77
C GLN A 41 6.71 7.68 0.95
N ALA A 42 6.58 8.82 0.30
CA ALA A 42 7.66 9.48 -0.44
C ALA A 42 7.22 10.91 -0.76
N GLY A 43 8.12 11.87 -0.58
CA GLY A 43 7.91 13.26 -0.92
C GLY A 43 7.59 13.49 -2.40
N LEU A 44 7.11 14.69 -2.72
CA LEU A 44 6.73 15.06 -4.09
C LEU A 44 7.91 14.97 -5.05
N GLU A 45 9.08 15.46 -4.63
CA GLU A 45 10.27 15.49 -5.47
C GLU A 45 10.67 14.08 -5.91
N GLU A 46 10.69 13.14 -4.97
CA GLU A 46 11.03 11.76 -5.25
C GLU A 46 9.98 11.06 -6.12
N ARG A 47 8.68 11.31 -5.86
CA ARG A 47 7.60 10.78 -6.72
C ARG A 47 7.69 11.31 -8.14
N LEU A 48 8.01 12.60 -8.34
CA LEU A 48 8.22 13.20 -9.66
C LEU A 48 9.47 12.61 -10.35
N ARG A 49 10.56 12.42 -9.61
CA ARG A 49 11.78 11.79 -10.12
C ARG A 49 11.50 10.37 -10.62
N ARG A 50 10.81 9.55 -9.81
CA ARG A 50 10.40 8.18 -10.17
C ARG A 50 9.43 8.14 -11.34
N ASN A 51 8.57 9.14 -11.48
CA ASN A 51 7.59 9.22 -12.57
C ASN A 51 8.23 9.28 -13.97
N ARG A 52 9.49 9.75 -14.05
CA ARG A 52 10.27 9.86 -15.28
C ARG A 52 11.13 8.63 -15.58
N LEU A 53 11.19 7.63 -14.69
CA LEU A 53 12.05 6.46 -14.87
C LEU A 53 11.60 5.62 -16.08
N PRO A 54 12.55 5.01 -16.82
CA PRO A 54 12.25 4.25 -18.04
C PRO A 54 11.20 3.14 -17.84
N ASP A 55 11.26 2.44 -16.70
CA ASP A 55 10.34 1.36 -16.35
C ASP A 55 8.87 1.81 -16.39
N ARG A 56 8.60 3.07 -16.03
CA ARG A 56 7.27 3.66 -16.06
C ARG A 56 6.76 3.92 -17.48
N LEU A 57 7.64 4.34 -18.38
CA LEU A 57 7.32 4.76 -19.74
C LEU A 57 7.08 3.57 -20.69
N LEU A 58 7.57 2.39 -20.31
CA LEU A 58 7.47 1.16 -21.09
C LEU A 58 6.17 0.38 -20.89
N GLU A 59 5.42 0.61 -19.79
CA GLU A 59 4.25 -0.21 -19.46
C GLU A 59 3.03 -0.01 -20.38
N LYS A 60 2.55 1.23 -20.56
CA LYS A 60 1.33 1.53 -21.34
C LYS A 60 1.45 2.89 -22.06
N PRO A 61 0.85 3.05 -23.26
CA PRO A 61 0.91 4.32 -24.01
C PRO A 61 0.44 5.54 -23.20
N SER A 62 -0.58 5.38 -22.35
CA SER A 62 -1.10 6.44 -21.47
C SER A 62 -0.15 6.85 -20.34
N LYS A 63 0.96 6.13 -20.13
CA LYS A 63 2.02 6.50 -19.17
C LYS A 63 3.12 7.35 -19.78
N ARG A 64 3.06 7.63 -21.10
CA ARG A 64 4.05 8.44 -21.83
C ARG A 64 3.77 9.94 -21.79
N ASP A 65 2.57 10.35 -21.37
CA ASP A 65 2.25 11.75 -21.10
C ASP A 65 2.82 12.17 -19.72
N LEU A 66 4.11 12.53 -19.73
CA LEU A 66 4.80 13.01 -18.54
C LEU A 66 4.19 14.31 -18.02
N ALA A 67 3.81 15.25 -18.90
CA ALA A 67 3.27 16.54 -18.50
C ALA A 67 1.93 16.40 -17.76
N GLY A 68 1.00 15.60 -18.31
CA GLY A 68 -0.28 15.33 -17.66
C GLY A 68 -0.12 14.54 -16.35
N SER A 69 0.81 13.58 -16.32
CA SER A 69 1.11 12.79 -15.11
C SER A 69 1.71 13.65 -14.00
N GLU A 70 2.68 14.52 -14.31
CA GLU A 70 3.27 15.44 -13.34
C GLU A 70 2.27 16.46 -12.82
N ALA A 71 1.42 17.01 -13.70
CA ALA A 71 0.33 17.91 -13.28
C ALA A 71 -0.65 17.20 -12.33
N SER A 72 -0.96 15.93 -12.61
CA SER A 72 -1.79 15.11 -11.73
C SER A 72 -1.13 14.89 -10.37
N LEU A 73 0.16 14.52 -10.33
CA LEU A 73 0.91 14.34 -9.09
C LEU A 73 0.92 15.61 -8.23
N ARG A 74 1.14 16.77 -8.84
CA ARG A 74 1.10 18.06 -8.14
C ARG A 74 -0.30 18.39 -7.62
N GLY A 75 -1.35 18.03 -8.36
CA GLY A 75 -2.74 18.23 -7.92
C GLY A 75 -3.11 17.42 -6.68
N LEU A 76 -2.52 16.23 -6.52
CA LEU A 76 -2.74 15.36 -5.36
C LEU A 76 -2.18 15.92 -4.06
N GLU A 77 -1.23 16.87 -4.11
CA GLU A 77 -0.65 17.48 -2.90
C GLU A 77 -1.66 18.28 -2.08
N SER A 78 -2.77 18.67 -2.68
CA SER A 78 -3.89 19.31 -1.97
C SER A 78 -4.73 18.32 -1.15
N LEU A 79 -4.52 17.01 -1.35
CA LEU A 79 -5.27 15.93 -0.70
C LEU A 79 -4.45 15.29 0.40
N ARG A 80 -5.15 14.67 1.36
CA ARG A 80 -4.51 13.80 2.34
C ARG A 80 -4.11 12.48 1.67
N MET A 81 -2.80 12.25 1.53
CA MET A 81 -2.25 11.03 0.92
C MET A 81 -1.93 9.93 1.94
N TYR A 82 -1.77 10.33 3.19
CA TYR A 82 -1.29 9.45 4.27
C TYR A 82 -2.36 9.30 5.34
N SER A 83 -2.48 8.08 5.88
CA SER A 83 -3.41 7.82 6.98
C SER A 83 -3.03 8.59 8.23
N GLY A 84 -1.77 8.99 8.40
CA GLY A 84 -1.30 9.65 9.64
C GLY A 84 -1.57 8.82 10.89
N GLY A 85 -1.65 7.49 10.77
CA GLY A 85 -2.00 6.59 11.88
C GLY A 85 -3.42 6.78 12.40
N ALA A 86 -4.37 7.16 11.52
CA ALA A 86 -5.78 7.29 11.87
C ALA A 86 -6.63 6.36 11.01
N ILE A 87 -6.24 5.08 10.94
CA ILE A 87 -7.05 4.04 10.29
C ILE A 87 -7.49 3.00 11.32
N PRO A 88 -8.65 2.35 11.13
CA PRO A 88 -9.24 1.46 12.16
C PRO A 88 -8.44 0.19 12.47
N PHE A 89 -7.27 0.04 11.86
CA PHE A 89 -6.40 -1.13 11.91
C PHE A 89 -4.93 -0.70 11.99
N ASP A 90 -4.65 0.38 12.74
CA ASP A 90 -3.29 0.90 12.95
C ASP A 90 -2.31 -0.17 13.48
N ASP A 91 -2.79 -1.11 14.30
CA ASP A 91 -2.00 -2.26 14.79
C ASP A 91 -1.53 -3.22 13.67
N LEU A 92 -2.14 -3.11 12.48
CA LEU A 92 -1.83 -3.91 11.28
C LEU A 92 -1.27 -3.06 10.15
N LEU A 93 -0.98 -1.78 10.43
CA LEU A 93 -0.41 -0.83 9.49
C LEU A 93 1.10 -0.74 9.67
N LEU A 94 1.83 -1.09 8.63
CA LEU A 94 3.23 -0.79 8.50
C LEU A 94 3.42 0.45 7.62
N VAL A 95 3.95 1.53 8.19
CA VAL A 95 4.31 2.74 7.45
C VAL A 95 5.79 2.68 7.08
N VAL A 96 6.09 2.82 5.80
CA VAL A 96 7.46 2.80 5.27
C VAL A 96 7.71 4.07 4.46
N ASP A 97 8.64 4.90 4.94
CA ASP A 97 9.24 5.92 4.10
C ASP A 97 10.17 5.25 3.09
N THR A 98 9.94 5.54 1.82
CA THR A 98 10.65 4.94 0.69
C THR A 98 11.61 5.92 0.02
N GLU A 99 11.76 7.17 0.48
CA GLU A 99 12.53 8.20 -0.26
C GLU A 99 13.91 7.72 -0.69
N GLU A 100 14.64 7.08 0.22
CA GLU A 100 16.01 6.58 0.00
C GLU A 100 16.10 5.07 -0.20
N LEU A 101 14.96 4.38 -0.34
CA LEU A 101 14.92 2.92 -0.46
C LEU A 101 14.65 2.47 -1.90
N THR A 102 15.39 1.47 -2.37
CA THR A 102 15.08 0.77 -3.61
C THR A 102 13.86 -0.15 -3.42
N PRO A 103 13.18 -0.55 -4.52
CA PRO A 103 12.09 -1.53 -4.44
C PRO A 103 12.47 -2.83 -3.71
N GLU A 104 13.71 -3.29 -3.88
CA GLU A 104 14.25 -4.49 -3.24
C GLU A 104 14.40 -4.30 -1.73
N GLN A 105 14.98 -3.18 -1.31
CA GLN A 105 15.13 -2.86 0.12
C GLN A 105 13.78 -2.70 0.81
N VAL A 106 12.80 -2.09 0.13
CA VAL A 106 11.43 -2.02 0.64
C VAL A 106 10.84 -3.43 0.76
N ALA A 107 10.98 -4.28 -0.25
CA ALA A 107 10.45 -5.64 -0.23
C ALA A 107 11.07 -6.49 0.90
N GLU A 108 12.39 -6.43 1.08
CA GLU A 108 13.10 -7.13 2.16
C GLU A 108 12.59 -6.68 3.54
N ARG A 109 12.50 -5.36 3.75
CA ARG A 109 11.96 -4.79 4.99
C ARG A 109 10.52 -5.26 5.26
N LEU A 110 9.66 -5.28 4.24
CA LEU A 110 8.28 -5.76 4.38
C LEU A 110 8.22 -7.25 4.72
N ILE A 111 9.09 -8.07 4.14
CA ILE A 111 9.16 -9.50 4.44
C ILE A 111 9.56 -9.72 5.89
N GLU A 112 10.58 -8.99 6.36
CA GLU A 112 11.08 -9.07 7.73
C GLU A 112 10.03 -8.60 8.75
N GLU A 113 9.50 -7.38 8.58
CA GLU A 113 8.59 -6.78 9.57
C GLU A 113 7.23 -7.48 9.63
N LEU A 114 6.73 -7.99 8.51
CA LEU A 114 5.46 -8.72 8.46
C LEU A 114 5.62 -10.23 8.72
N GLY A 115 6.86 -10.71 8.92
CA GLY A 115 7.16 -12.13 9.11
C GLY A 115 6.66 -12.99 7.96
N LEU A 116 6.72 -12.47 6.72
CA LEU A 116 6.24 -13.21 5.55
C LEU A 116 7.21 -14.35 5.24
N PRO A 117 6.70 -15.54 4.87
CA PRO A 117 7.57 -16.64 4.49
C PRO A 117 8.33 -16.25 3.21
N CYS A 118 9.65 -16.11 3.33
CA CYS A 118 10.52 -16.01 2.17
C CYS A 118 10.45 -17.35 1.42
N ARG A 119 9.95 -17.34 0.18
CA ARG A 119 10.03 -18.53 -0.67
C ARG A 119 11.48 -18.65 -1.12
N SER A 120 12.25 -19.48 -0.42
CA SER A 120 13.54 -19.97 -0.93
C SER A 120 13.27 -20.63 -2.29
N GLY A 121 13.89 -20.08 -3.34
CA GLY A 121 13.85 -20.65 -4.70
C GLY A 121 14.58 -21.98 -4.78
#